data_AF-A0A8S2MTJ7-F1
#
_entry.id   AF-A0A8S2MTJ7-F1
#
_cell.length_a   1.000
_cell.length_b   1.000
_cell.length_c   1.000
_cell.angle_alpha   90.00
_cell.angle_beta   90.00
_cell.angle_gamma   90.00
#
_symmetry.space_group_name_H-M   'P 1'
#
loop_
_entity.id
_entity.type
_entity.pdbx_description
1 polymer ?
#
loop_
_entity_poly.entity_id
_entity_poly.type
_entity_poly.pdbx_seq_one_letter_code
_entity_poly.pdbx_strand_id
1 'polypeptide(L)'
;YIYIFLIDPRRVDSKDGIQLNLDTGNGPLAPTDVFCSVPGRLSLLSSNSKYKVCVSEVQRRLSPPECLNASLLGGILRRAKSKNGGRILREKLEKIGVNLPAGRRKAATVTLLTSLVEGEAAHLARDFHYVCDQEFPARQSAEYVNRQYHATHHLQEPCGGITKRKQNILAAKQLIKEFTDLLSQDRSPLGTNSRLAPVLDISMQRNLTHFSLVTHGFGTPAIIGAMSALQNYLTEMNKTLDKTTSSSSMDNKKDVDLLNTKNS
;
A
#
# COMPACT_ATOMS: atom_id res chain seq x y z
N TYR A 1 -14.37 6.20 1.98
CA TYR A 1 -13.94 7.61 1.96
C TYR A 1 -12.42 7.66 1.99
N ILE A 2 -11.86 7.93 0.81
CA ILE A 2 -10.45 7.79 0.41
C ILE A 2 -9.75 9.14 0.69
N TYR A 3 -9.35 9.38 1.93
CA TYR A 3 -8.57 10.60 2.27
C TYR A 3 -7.06 10.36 2.31
N ILE A 4 -6.59 9.12 2.15
CA ILE A 4 -5.16 8.76 2.21
C ILE A 4 -4.41 9.11 0.91
N PHE A 5 -5.12 9.34 -0.20
CA PHE A 5 -4.50 9.40 -1.54
C PHE A 5 -4.49 10.78 -2.21
N LEU A 6 -5.01 11.84 -1.56
CA LEU A 6 -5.19 13.16 -2.19
C LEU A 6 -3.96 14.08 -2.17
N ILE A 7 -2.82 13.66 -1.61
CA ILE A 7 -1.60 14.49 -1.61
C ILE A 7 -0.64 13.98 -2.67
N ASP A 8 -0.52 14.67 -3.81
CA ASP A 8 0.57 14.48 -4.77
C ASP A 8 1.88 15.02 -4.16
N PRO A 9 2.85 14.17 -3.79
CA PRO A 9 4.11 14.63 -3.22
C PRO A 9 4.98 15.40 -4.24
N ARG A 10 4.60 15.45 -5.53
CA ARG A 10 5.31 16.16 -6.60
C ARG A 10 4.92 17.63 -6.74
N ARG A 11 3.83 18.10 -6.11
CA ARG A 11 3.41 19.51 -6.21
C ARG A 11 4.23 20.43 -5.29
N VAL A 12 5.53 20.53 -5.55
CA VAL A 12 6.31 21.76 -5.38
C VAL A 12 7.35 21.77 -6.50
N ASP A 13 6.97 22.33 -7.65
CA ASP A 13 7.94 22.78 -8.64
C ASP A 13 8.80 23.87 -7.98
N SER A 14 10.08 23.58 -7.79
CA SER A 14 11.10 24.61 -7.79
C SER A 14 12.39 23.99 -8.27
N LYS A 15 12.71 24.30 -9.54
CA LYS A 15 14.08 24.39 -10.02
C LYS A 15 14.78 25.38 -9.13
N ASP A 16 15.42 24.87 -8.09
CA ASP A 16 16.62 25.43 -7.48
C ASP A 16 17.09 24.43 -6.43
N GLY A 17 18.40 24.38 -6.23
CA GLY A 17 18.96 23.75 -5.05
C GLY A 17 18.47 24.51 -3.82
N ILE A 18 17.30 24.17 -3.31
CA ILE A 18 16.73 24.82 -2.13
C ILE A 18 17.42 24.25 -0.89
N GLN A 19 18.56 24.87 -0.61
CA GLN A 19 19.01 25.23 0.72
C GLN A 19 17.85 26.02 1.38
N LEU A 20 17.26 25.50 2.46
CA LEU A 20 16.40 26.30 3.32
C LEU A 20 16.84 26.15 4.77
N ASN A 21 17.36 27.29 5.25
CA ASN A 21 17.42 27.82 6.60
C ASN A 21 17.34 26.84 7.77
N LEU A 22 18.52 26.45 8.25
CA LEU A 22 18.76 26.28 9.69
C LEU A 22 19.20 27.60 10.37
N ASP A 23 19.15 28.74 9.66
CA ASP A 23 19.68 30.02 10.13
C ASP A 23 18.64 31.04 10.61
N THR A 24 17.37 30.66 10.74
CA THR A 24 16.36 31.55 11.36
C THR A 24 15.45 30.80 12.30
N GLY A 25 15.84 30.77 13.58
CA GLY A 25 14.98 30.38 14.69
C GLY A 25 15.71 29.55 15.72
N ASN A 26 16.12 30.18 16.82
CA ASN A 26 16.64 29.54 18.05
C ASN A 26 15.56 28.73 18.80
N GLY A 27 14.56 28.18 18.10
CA GLY A 27 13.45 27.43 18.68
C GLY A 27 13.65 25.91 18.55
N PRO A 28 13.05 25.10 19.45
CA PRO A 28 13.06 23.65 19.32
C PRO A 28 12.35 23.24 18.01
N LEU A 29 13.00 22.37 17.22
CA LEU A 29 12.46 21.86 15.96
C LEU A 29 11.20 21.01 16.23
N ALA A 30 10.12 21.29 15.49
CA ALA A 30 8.88 20.55 15.58
C ALA A 30 9.01 19.18 14.87
N PRO A 31 8.25 18.14 15.29
CA PRO A 31 8.29 16.82 14.65
C PRO A 31 7.99 16.84 13.14
N THR A 32 7.19 17.81 12.67
CA THR A 32 6.83 17.98 11.26
C THR A 32 7.87 18.74 10.44
N ASP A 33 8.92 19.27 11.07
CA ASP A 33 9.93 20.04 10.37
C ASP A 33 10.77 19.14 9.46
N VAL A 34 11.19 19.69 8.32
CA VAL A 34 11.99 18.96 7.34
C VAL A 34 13.43 18.87 7.84
N PHE A 35 13.88 17.65 8.13
CA PHE A 35 15.26 17.37 8.52
C PHE A 35 16.22 17.45 7.32
N CYS A 36 15.84 16.82 6.20
CA CYS A 36 16.52 16.97 4.92
C CYS A 36 15.64 16.51 3.75
N SER A 37 16.10 16.80 2.52
CA SER A 37 15.53 16.21 1.30
C SER A 37 16.46 15.14 0.75
N VAL A 38 15.89 14.01 0.34
CA VAL A 38 16.62 12.83 -0.14
C VAL A 38 16.17 12.51 -1.58
N PRO A 39 17.09 12.38 -2.55
CA PRO A 39 16.77 11.88 -3.88
C PRO A 39 16.18 10.46 -3.82
N GLY A 40 15.10 10.22 -4.55
CA GLY A 40 14.47 8.90 -4.65
C GLY A 40 15.44 7.80 -5.06
N ARG A 41 15.24 6.59 -4.54
CA ARG A 41 15.93 5.37 -4.99
C ARG A 41 15.33 4.79 -6.24
N LEU A 42 14.02 4.91 -6.40
CA LEU A 42 13.26 4.35 -7.52
C LEU A 42 13.04 5.38 -8.65
N SER A 43 13.65 6.55 -8.54
CA SER A 43 13.55 7.62 -9.53
C SER A 43 14.38 7.33 -10.79
N LEU A 44 13.76 7.49 -11.95
CA LEU A 44 14.46 7.46 -13.25
C LEU A 44 15.33 8.72 -13.44
N LEU A 45 16.36 8.63 -14.28
CA LEU A 45 17.30 9.74 -14.53
C LEU A 45 16.62 11.03 -15.02
N SER A 46 15.48 10.92 -15.71
CA SER A 46 14.68 12.05 -16.19
C SER A 46 13.74 12.63 -15.13
N SER A 47 13.46 11.90 -14.05
CA SER A 47 12.56 12.30 -12.96
C SER A 47 13.36 12.44 -11.66
N ASN A 48 13.89 13.64 -11.40
CA ASN A 48 14.66 13.92 -10.17
C ASN A 48 13.75 14.19 -8.96
N SER A 49 12.91 13.21 -8.62
CA SER A 49 12.04 13.32 -7.45
C SER A 49 12.86 13.35 -6.15
N LYS A 50 12.61 14.35 -5.32
CA LYS A 50 13.20 14.50 -3.99
C LYS A 50 12.11 14.36 -2.94
N TYR A 51 12.37 13.55 -1.93
CA TYR A 51 11.44 13.32 -0.83
C TYR A 51 11.91 14.07 0.41
N LYS A 52 10.97 14.78 1.06
CA LYS A 52 11.20 15.45 2.34
C LYS A 52 11.18 14.40 3.45
N VAL A 53 12.23 14.37 4.25
CA VAL A 53 12.35 13.56 5.47
C VAL A 53 12.12 14.48 6.66
N CYS A 54 11.14 14.14 7.49
CA CYS A 54 10.79 14.95 8.67
C CYS A 54 11.62 14.56 9.90
N VAL A 55 11.68 15.44 10.90
CA VAL A 55 12.30 15.14 12.20
C VAL A 55 11.65 13.92 12.86
N SER A 56 10.32 13.78 12.76
CA SER A 56 9.57 12.64 13.29
C SER A 56 10.00 11.31 12.65
N GLU A 57 10.20 11.26 11.34
CA GLU A 57 10.69 10.06 10.64
C GLU A 57 12.08 9.65 11.15
N VAL A 58 12.97 10.63 11.33
CA VAL A 58 14.32 10.39 11.89
C VAL A 58 14.23 9.86 13.30
N GLN A 59 13.48 10.53 14.19
CA GLN A 59 13.29 10.10 15.58
C GLN A 59 12.73 8.69 15.66
N ARG A 60 11.68 8.41 14.87
CA ARG A 60 11.01 7.12 14.77
C ARG A 60 11.93 6.00 14.32
N ARG A 61 12.80 6.26 13.34
CA ARG A 61 13.80 5.29 12.86
C ARG A 61 14.90 5.01 13.89
N LEU A 62 15.14 5.94 14.81
CA LEU A 62 16.10 5.78 15.91
C LEU A 62 15.45 5.15 17.16
N SER A 63 14.13 5.12 17.27
CA SER A 63 13.40 4.40 18.32
C SER A 63 13.00 2.98 17.85
N PRO A 64 12.49 2.12 18.75
CA PRO A 64 11.80 0.91 18.33
C PRO A 64 10.68 1.22 17.32
N PRO A 65 10.37 0.31 16.37
CA PRO A 65 10.91 -1.05 16.26
C PRO A 65 12.28 -1.13 15.58
N GLU A 66 12.70 -0.11 14.81
CA GLU A 66 13.88 -0.22 13.94
C GLU A 66 15.21 -0.05 14.67
N CYS A 67 15.30 0.91 15.60
CA CYS A 67 16.51 1.24 16.34
C CYS A 67 17.75 1.37 15.43
N LEU A 68 17.62 2.10 14.32
CA LEU A 68 18.71 2.26 13.35
C LEU A 68 19.93 2.93 14.00
N ASN A 69 21.12 2.52 13.55
CA ASN A 69 22.35 3.22 13.90
C ASN A 69 22.61 4.39 12.93
N ALA A 70 23.50 5.30 13.32
CA ALA A 70 23.83 6.49 12.55
C ALA A 70 24.34 6.18 11.13
N SER A 71 25.06 5.08 10.95
CA SER A 71 25.61 4.67 9.64
C SER A 71 24.51 4.25 8.67
N LEU A 72 23.57 3.42 9.13
CA LEU A 72 22.40 3.01 8.34
C LEU A 72 21.52 4.22 8.02
N LEU A 73 21.21 5.05 9.02
CA LEU A 73 20.45 6.28 8.81
C LEU A 73 21.15 7.18 7.77
N GLY A 74 22.47 7.37 7.88
CA GLY A 74 23.24 8.12 6.89
C GLY A 74 23.22 7.50 5.49
N GLY A 75 23.17 6.18 5.37
CA GLY A 75 22.97 5.47 4.11
C GLY A 75 21.59 5.69 3.51
N ILE A 76 20.54 5.67 4.34
CA ILE A 76 19.16 5.97 3.92
C ILE A 76 19.05 7.40 3.39
N LEU A 77 19.56 8.37 4.16
CA LEU A 77 19.51 9.79 3.83
C LEU A 77 20.49 10.19 2.71
N ARG A 78 21.23 9.21 2.13
CA ARG A 78 22.27 9.42 1.12
C ARG A 78 23.36 10.41 1.54
N ARG A 79 23.67 10.47 2.85
CA ARG A 79 24.73 11.32 3.44
C ARG A 79 26.03 10.58 3.73
N ALA A 80 26.02 9.24 3.65
CA ALA A 80 27.18 8.42 4.02
C ALA A 80 28.43 8.63 3.12
N LYS A 81 28.27 9.10 1.88
CA LYS A 81 29.38 9.27 0.92
C LYS A 81 29.85 10.72 0.73
N SER A 82 29.19 11.70 1.34
CA SER A 82 29.61 13.11 1.27
C SER A 82 30.76 13.41 2.24
N LYS A 83 31.71 14.26 1.86
CA LYS A 83 32.76 14.77 2.75
C LYS A 83 32.10 15.33 4.03
N ASN A 84 32.56 14.87 5.20
CA ASN A 84 32.00 15.23 6.52
C ASN A 84 30.52 14.85 6.76
N GLY A 85 29.90 14.03 5.90
CA GLY A 85 28.47 13.72 5.99
C GLY A 85 28.04 13.08 7.30
N GLY A 86 28.85 12.18 7.85
CA GLY A 86 28.60 11.56 9.15
C GLY A 86 28.70 12.55 10.32
N ARG A 87 29.63 13.49 10.27
CA ARG A 87 29.79 14.54 11.29
C ARG A 87 28.60 15.50 11.29
N ILE A 88 28.25 16.02 10.10
CA ILE A 88 27.11 16.93 9.91
C ILE A 88 25.79 16.26 10.32
N LEU A 89 25.62 14.97 10.03
CA LEU A 89 24.43 14.23 10.46
C LEU A 89 24.35 14.18 11.99
N ARG A 90 25.45 13.91 12.69
CA ARG A 90 25.48 13.89 14.17
C ARG A 90 25.21 15.26 14.76
N GLU A 91 25.82 16.33 14.23
CA GLU A 91 25.54 17.72 14.64
C GLU A 91 24.06 18.08 14.47
N LYS A 92 23.43 17.64 13.37
CA LYS A 92 21.98 17.85 13.15
C LYS A 92 21.10 17.03 14.08
N LEU A 93 21.51 15.80 14.42
CA LEU A 93 20.80 14.95 15.38
C LEU A 93 20.86 15.55 16.79
N GLU A 94 22.01 16.11 17.18
CA GLU A 94 22.18 16.80 18.45
C GLU A 94 21.24 18.02 18.57
N LYS A 95 21.06 18.78 17.48
CA LYS A 95 20.10 19.91 17.43
C LYS A 95 18.63 19.50 17.64
N ILE A 96 18.26 18.26 17.31
CA ILE A 96 16.90 17.72 17.59
C ILE A 96 16.84 16.95 18.92
N GLY A 97 17.86 17.06 19.76
CA GLY A 97 17.93 16.41 21.07
C GLY A 97 18.22 14.92 21.02
N VAL A 98 18.75 14.39 19.91
CA VAL A 98 19.03 12.97 19.75
C VAL A 98 20.53 12.71 19.74
N ASN A 99 21.02 12.03 20.79
CA ASN A 99 22.40 11.57 20.84
C ASN A 99 22.47 10.07 20.52
N LEU A 100 23.28 9.69 19.52
CA LEU A 100 23.46 8.31 19.12
C LEU A 100 24.81 7.78 19.61
N PRO A 101 24.85 6.99 20.71
CA PRO A 101 26.08 6.40 21.20
C PRO A 101 26.69 5.48 20.14
N ALA A 102 28.01 5.50 20.04
CA ALA A 102 28.74 4.56 19.20
C ALA A 102 28.47 3.11 19.66
N GLY A 103 28.33 2.18 18.72
CA GLY A 103 28.11 0.77 19.03
C GLY A 103 26.67 0.35 19.34
N ARG A 104 25.67 1.25 19.23
CA ARG A 104 24.26 0.87 19.34
C ARG A 104 23.92 -0.23 18.33
N ARG A 105 23.43 -1.37 18.84
CA ARG A 105 23.02 -2.52 18.03
C ARG A 105 21.64 -2.28 17.42
N LYS A 106 21.48 -2.78 16.19
CA LYS A 106 20.23 -2.80 15.42
C LYS A 106 19.26 -3.82 16.04
N ALA A 107 17.97 -3.47 16.11
CA ALA A 107 16.94 -4.34 16.71
C ALA A 107 16.07 -5.07 15.68
N ALA A 108 15.63 -4.41 14.60
CA ALA A 108 14.76 -5.02 13.59
C ALA A 108 15.53 -5.56 12.39
N THR A 109 14.98 -6.56 11.68
CA THR A 109 15.50 -7.04 10.39
C THR A 109 15.54 -5.91 9.36
N VAL A 110 16.63 -5.80 8.58
CA VAL A 110 16.69 -4.84 7.47
C VAL A 110 16.08 -5.53 6.27
N THR A 111 15.09 -4.87 5.67
CA THR A 111 14.46 -5.30 4.42
C THR A 111 14.79 -4.29 3.33
N LEU A 112 14.38 -4.58 2.09
CA LEU A 112 14.50 -3.60 1.00
C LEU A 112 13.71 -2.32 1.31
N LEU A 113 12.58 -2.41 2.03
CA LEU A 113 11.76 -1.27 2.44
C LEU A 113 12.50 -0.34 3.40
N THR A 114 13.42 -0.87 4.23
CA THR A 114 14.25 -0.03 5.12
C THR A 114 15.07 1.00 4.34
N SER A 115 15.36 0.76 3.05
CA SER A 115 16.08 1.71 2.22
C SER A 115 15.25 2.93 1.82
N LEU A 116 13.92 2.81 1.78
CA LEU A 116 13.00 3.86 1.36
C LEU A 116 12.76 4.84 2.51
N VAL A 117 12.60 6.11 2.19
CA VAL A 117 12.03 7.11 3.12
C VAL A 117 10.51 7.05 3.04
N GLU A 118 9.81 7.49 4.08
CA GLU A 118 8.34 7.39 4.17
C GLU A 118 7.62 7.97 2.95
N GLY A 119 8.07 9.14 2.47
CA GLY A 119 7.49 9.76 1.27
C GLY A 119 7.63 8.91 0.01
N GLU A 120 8.76 8.21 -0.15
CA GLU A 120 9.00 7.33 -1.30
C GLU A 120 8.21 6.03 -1.18
N ALA A 121 8.15 5.44 0.02
CA ALA A 121 7.38 4.23 0.31
C ALA A 121 5.87 4.46 0.10
N ALA A 122 5.35 5.61 0.54
CA ALA A 122 3.96 5.99 0.32
C ALA A 122 3.64 6.22 -1.17
N HIS A 123 4.58 6.81 -1.93
CA HIS A 123 4.44 6.97 -3.38
C HIS A 123 4.42 5.61 -4.09
N LEU A 124 5.36 4.72 -3.76
CA LEU A 124 5.40 3.36 -4.30
C LEU A 124 4.10 2.59 -4.04
N ALA A 125 3.53 2.71 -2.84
CA ALA A 125 2.29 2.01 -2.50
C ALA A 125 1.08 2.52 -3.31
N ARG A 126 1.04 3.83 -3.60
CA ARG A 126 0.03 4.45 -4.45
C ARG A 126 0.14 3.96 -5.89
N ASP A 127 1.35 3.96 -6.45
CA ASP A 127 1.57 3.50 -7.81
C ASP A 127 1.25 2.01 -7.94
N PHE A 128 1.62 1.20 -6.94
CA PHE A 128 1.24 -0.20 -6.90
C PHE A 128 -0.28 -0.40 -6.88
N HIS A 129 -1.00 0.34 -6.04
CA HIS A 129 -2.46 0.30 -6.02
C HIS A 129 -3.05 0.73 -7.38
N TYR A 130 -2.54 1.80 -7.99
CA TYR A 130 -2.98 2.24 -9.31
C TYR A 130 -2.82 1.13 -10.35
N VAL A 131 -1.67 0.48 -10.41
CA VAL A 131 -1.42 -0.64 -11.35
C VAL A 131 -2.33 -1.83 -11.04
N CYS A 132 -2.57 -2.15 -9.76
CA CYS A 132 -3.53 -3.18 -9.37
C CYS A 132 -4.95 -2.91 -9.86
N ASP A 133 -5.37 -1.64 -9.92
CA ASP A 133 -6.72 -1.27 -10.35
C ASP A 133 -6.85 -1.16 -11.88
N GLN A 134 -5.81 -0.64 -12.54
CA GLN A 134 -5.86 -0.32 -13.96
C GLN A 134 -5.35 -1.44 -14.87
N GLU A 135 -4.32 -2.17 -14.45
CA GLU A 135 -3.59 -3.12 -15.30
C GLU A 135 -3.84 -4.59 -14.94
N PHE A 136 -4.36 -4.88 -13.74
CA PHE A 136 -4.62 -6.25 -13.34
C PHE A 136 -5.75 -6.87 -14.20
N PRO A 137 -5.54 -8.04 -14.84
CA PRO A 137 -6.47 -8.61 -15.81
C PRO A 137 -7.65 -9.35 -15.13
N ALA A 138 -8.36 -8.68 -14.23
CA ALA A 138 -9.42 -9.25 -13.40
C ALA A 138 -10.47 -10.01 -14.23
N ARG A 139 -10.92 -9.42 -15.34
CA ARG A 139 -11.93 -10.01 -16.22
C ARG A 139 -11.44 -11.25 -16.93
N GLN A 140 -10.27 -11.17 -17.58
CA GLN A 140 -9.71 -12.27 -18.35
C GLN A 140 -9.38 -13.46 -17.44
N SER A 141 -8.80 -13.19 -16.26
CA SER A 141 -8.56 -14.22 -15.25
C SER A 141 -9.86 -14.88 -14.78
N ALA A 142 -10.90 -14.08 -14.52
CA ALA A 142 -12.21 -14.61 -14.08
C ALA A 142 -12.88 -15.48 -15.14
N GLU A 143 -12.90 -15.02 -16.40
CA GLU A 143 -13.44 -15.78 -17.54
C GLU A 143 -12.70 -17.10 -17.74
N TYR A 144 -11.37 -17.09 -17.64
CA TYR A 144 -10.55 -18.30 -17.76
C TYR A 144 -10.89 -19.33 -16.68
N VAL A 145 -10.92 -18.91 -15.41
CA VAL A 145 -11.19 -19.81 -14.28
C VAL A 145 -12.62 -20.35 -14.31
N ASN A 146 -13.61 -19.52 -14.64
CA ASN A 146 -14.99 -20.00 -14.74
C ASN A 146 -15.18 -20.97 -15.90
N ARG A 147 -14.52 -20.77 -17.05
CA ARG A 147 -14.55 -21.73 -18.16
C ARG A 147 -14.01 -23.10 -17.73
N GLN A 148 -12.89 -23.12 -17.01
CA GLN A 148 -12.32 -24.36 -16.47
C GLN A 148 -13.28 -25.03 -15.48
N TYR A 149 -13.87 -24.26 -14.57
CA TYR A 149 -14.85 -24.78 -13.61
C TYR A 149 -16.07 -25.41 -14.29
N HIS A 150 -16.61 -24.76 -15.33
CA HIS A 150 -17.72 -25.32 -16.10
C HIS A 150 -17.30 -26.62 -16.81
N ALA A 151 -16.12 -26.66 -17.44
CA ALA A 151 -15.64 -27.86 -18.13
C ALA A 151 -15.50 -29.07 -17.19
N THR A 152 -15.05 -28.88 -15.96
CA THR A 152 -14.85 -29.98 -15.00
C THR A 152 -16.11 -30.38 -14.25
N HIS A 153 -17.03 -29.44 -13.99
CA HIS A 153 -18.22 -29.69 -13.16
C HIS A 153 -19.53 -29.82 -13.94
N HIS A 154 -19.50 -29.74 -15.27
CA HIS A 154 -20.69 -29.91 -16.13
C HIS A 154 -21.43 -31.25 -15.95
N LEU A 155 -20.75 -32.27 -15.42
CA LEU A 155 -21.28 -33.64 -15.29
C LEU A 155 -21.81 -33.99 -13.89
N GLN A 156 -21.58 -33.17 -12.86
CA GLN A 156 -21.84 -33.55 -11.46
C GLN A 156 -23.01 -32.81 -10.78
N GLU A 157 -23.44 -31.64 -11.25
CA GLU A 157 -24.41 -30.81 -10.52
C GLU A 157 -25.39 -30.09 -11.48
N PRO A 158 -26.54 -30.70 -11.83
CA PRO A 158 -27.57 -30.00 -12.58
C PRO A 158 -28.20 -28.92 -11.69
N CYS A 159 -28.06 -27.66 -12.07
CA CYS A 159 -28.62 -26.45 -11.44
C CYS A 159 -28.09 -26.01 -10.05
N GLY A 160 -27.70 -26.90 -9.13
CA GLY A 160 -27.30 -26.55 -7.75
C GLY A 160 -25.88 -25.96 -7.59
N GLY A 161 -24.91 -26.49 -8.36
CA GLY A 161 -23.49 -26.15 -8.20
C GLY A 161 -23.13 -24.70 -8.52
N ILE A 162 -23.79 -24.08 -9.51
CA ILE A 162 -23.55 -22.67 -9.89
C ILE A 162 -24.01 -21.73 -8.77
N THR A 163 -25.18 -22.00 -8.18
CA THR A 163 -25.72 -21.22 -7.05
C THR A 163 -24.79 -21.29 -5.85
N LYS A 164 -24.30 -22.49 -5.50
CA LYS A 164 -23.32 -22.68 -4.42
C LYS A 164 -22.01 -21.94 -4.70
N ARG A 165 -21.49 -22.00 -5.93
CA ARG A 165 -20.28 -21.24 -6.33
C ARG A 165 -20.50 -19.74 -6.20
N LYS A 166 -21.65 -19.23 -6.63
CA LYS A 166 -22.03 -17.82 -6.50
C LYS A 166 -22.05 -17.39 -5.02
N GLN A 167 -22.66 -18.18 -4.15
CA GLN A 167 -22.67 -17.93 -2.71
C GLN A 167 -21.24 -17.89 -2.13
N ASN A 168 -20.37 -18.82 -2.52
CA ASN A 168 -18.97 -18.83 -2.08
C ASN A 168 -18.21 -17.57 -2.53
N ILE A 169 -18.44 -17.09 -3.76
CA ILE A 169 -17.82 -15.86 -4.27
C ILE A 169 -18.29 -14.66 -3.45
N LEU A 170 -19.59 -14.55 -3.17
CA LEU A 170 -20.13 -13.45 -2.37
C LEU A 170 -19.60 -13.47 -0.93
N ALA A 171 -19.52 -14.64 -0.31
CA ALA A 171 -18.94 -14.82 1.01
C ALA A 171 -17.45 -14.39 1.03
N ALA A 172 -16.67 -14.82 0.03
CA ALA A 172 -15.27 -14.42 -0.08
C ALA A 172 -15.12 -12.90 -0.24
N LYS A 173 -15.95 -12.25 -1.07
CA LYS A 173 -15.94 -10.78 -1.23
C LYS A 173 -16.21 -10.08 0.10
N GLN A 174 -17.18 -10.56 0.88
CA GLN A 174 -17.54 -9.97 2.16
C GLN A 174 -16.37 -10.06 3.16
N LEU A 175 -15.71 -11.21 3.28
CA LEU A 175 -14.53 -11.37 4.14
C LEU A 175 -13.37 -10.46 3.73
N ILE A 176 -13.11 -10.32 2.42
CA ILE A 176 -12.06 -9.40 1.92
C ILE A 176 -12.42 -7.95 2.26
N LYS A 177 -13.69 -7.57 2.15
CA LYS A 177 -14.16 -6.23 2.49
C LYS A 177 -13.96 -5.94 3.98
N GLU A 178 -14.35 -6.85 4.88
CA GLU A 178 -14.14 -6.70 6.32
C GLU A 178 -12.67 -6.49 6.68
N PHE A 179 -11.79 -7.29 6.07
CA PHE A 179 -10.34 -7.14 6.25
C PHE A 179 -9.82 -5.79 5.73
N THR A 180 -10.28 -5.36 4.56
CA THR A 180 -9.88 -4.07 3.95
C THR A 180 -10.39 -2.88 4.77
N ASP A 181 -11.61 -2.98 5.32
CA ASP A 181 -12.22 -1.95 6.17
C ASP A 181 -11.45 -1.81 7.50
N LEU A 182 -10.97 -2.92 8.08
CA LEU A 182 -10.07 -2.88 9.24
C LEU A 182 -8.77 -2.13 8.91
N LEU A 183 -8.11 -2.49 7.81
CA LEU A 183 -6.85 -1.86 7.40
C LEU A 183 -7.02 -0.36 7.10
N SER A 184 -8.17 0.04 6.54
CA SER A 184 -8.49 1.44 6.24
C SER A 184 -8.69 2.31 7.50
N GLN A 185 -8.87 1.69 8.65
CA GLN A 185 -8.99 2.36 9.94
C GLN A 185 -7.62 2.56 10.64
N ASP A 186 -6.52 2.08 10.05
CA ASP A 186 -5.19 2.32 10.60
C ASP A 186 -4.91 3.83 10.69
N ARG A 187 -4.55 4.30 11.90
CA ARG A 187 -4.13 5.67 12.20
C ARG A 187 -2.69 5.75 12.69
N SER A 188 -1.84 4.83 12.21
CA SER A 188 -0.41 4.83 12.50
C SER A 188 0.21 6.21 12.26
N PRO A 189 1.03 6.74 13.19
CA PRO A 189 1.54 8.11 13.15
C PRO A 189 2.72 8.26 12.17
N LEU A 190 2.49 8.00 10.89
CA LEU A 190 3.43 8.23 9.78
C LEU A 190 3.02 9.47 9.00
N GLY A 191 3.99 10.30 8.59
CA GLY A 191 3.74 11.54 7.86
C GLY A 191 2.61 12.41 8.45
N THR A 192 1.58 12.66 7.65
CA THR A 192 0.41 13.51 8.01
C THR A 192 -0.54 12.86 9.02
N ASN A 193 -0.46 11.55 9.24
CA ASN A 193 -1.35 10.84 10.18
C ASN A 193 -0.95 11.00 11.66
N SER A 194 0.19 11.65 11.93
CA SER A 194 0.69 11.91 13.29
C SER A 194 -0.28 12.65 14.22
N ARG A 195 -1.35 13.27 13.67
CA ARG A 195 -2.33 14.05 14.42
C ARG A 195 -3.70 13.39 14.56
N LEU A 196 -3.90 12.21 13.98
CA LEU A 196 -5.21 11.54 14.01
C LEU A 196 -5.36 10.70 15.27
N ALA A 197 -6.51 10.83 15.93
CA ALA A 197 -6.85 9.98 17.05
C ALA A 197 -7.03 8.52 16.59
N PRO A 198 -6.50 7.53 17.32
CA PRO A 198 -6.78 6.12 17.07
C PRO A 198 -8.29 5.85 17.10
N VAL A 199 -8.77 5.06 16.13
CA VAL A 199 -10.18 4.61 16.06
C VAL A 199 -10.30 3.14 16.45
N LEU A 200 -9.22 2.37 16.26
CA LEU A 200 -9.14 0.97 16.62
C LEU A 200 -8.79 0.79 18.10
N ASP A 201 -9.14 -0.38 18.64
CA ASP A 201 -8.64 -0.83 19.93
C ASP A 201 -7.10 -0.73 20.02
N ILE A 202 -6.60 -0.48 21.22
CA ILE A 202 -5.18 -0.25 21.50
C ILE A 202 -4.31 -1.42 21.04
N SER A 203 -4.73 -2.67 21.28
CA SER A 203 -3.97 -3.85 20.90
C SER A 203 -3.86 -3.98 19.38
N MET A 204 -4.98 -3.75 18.67
CA MET A 204 -5.01 -3.79 17.21
C MET A 204 -4.22 -2.65 16.58
N GLN A 205 -4.43 -1.41 17.04
CA GLN A 205 -3.69 -0.24 16.55
C GLN A 205 -2.19 -0.41 16.77
N ARG A 206 -1.75 -0.99 17.90
CA ARG A 206 -0.34 -1.28 18.16
C ARG A 206 0.27 -2.22 17.11
N ASN A 207 -0.45 -3.28 16.73
CA ASN A 207 0.03 -4.24 15.73
C ASN A 207 0.13 -3.62 14.33
N LEU A 208 -0.89 -2.87 13.93
CA LEU A 208 -0.88 -2.13 12.65
C LEU A 208 0.20 -1.04 12.66
N THR A 209 0.39 -0.36 13.78
CA THR A 209 1.48 0.61 13.96
C THR A 209 2.83 -0.05 13.76
N HIS A 210 3.10 -1.19 14.41
CA HIS A 210 4.34 -1.91 14.19
C HIS A 210 4.57 -2.23 12.70
N PHE A 211 3.54 -2.75 12.02
CA PHE A 211 3.62 -3.06 10.59
C PHE A 211 3.86 -1.82 9.72
N SER A 212 3.14 -0.73 9.96
CA SER A 212 3.28 0.55 9.27
C SER A 212 4.69 1.13 9.48
N LEU A 213 5.23 1.07 10.71
CA LEU A 213 6.58 1.53 11.04
C LEU A 213 7.66 0.77 10.27
N VAL A 214 7.62 -0.57 10.27
CA VAL A 214 8.65 -1.38 9.58
C VAL A 214 8.53 -1.33 8.06
N THR A 215 7.34 -1.03 7.53
CA THR A 215 7.10 -0.89 6.09
C THR A 215 7.15 0.55 5.58
N HIS A 216 7.38 1.53 6.46
CA HIS A 216 7.48 2.94 6.08
C HIS A 216 6.20 3.49 5.44
N GLY A 217 5.05 2.94 5.83
CA GLY A 217 3.74 3.32 5.27
C GLY A 217 3.43 2.66 3.92
N PHE A 218 4.29 1.79 3.39
CA PHE A 218 4.00 1.03 2.17
C PHE A 218 3.00 -0.10 2.42
N GLY A 219 3.13 -0.82 3.54
CA GLY A 219 2.50 -2.13 3.73
C GLY A 219 0.98 -2.10 3.68
N THR A 220 0.33 -1.31 4.54
CA THR A 220 -1.13 -1.26 4.65
C THR A 220 -1.78 -0.85 3.32
N PRO A 221 -1.36 0.26 2.66
CA PRO A 221 -1.94 0.63 1.37
C PRO A 221 -1.67 -0.39 0.25
N ALA A 222 -0.50 -1.05 0.24
CA ALA A 222 -0.19 -2.07 -0.75
C ALA A 222 -1.10 -3.32 -0.59
N ILE A 223 -1.35 -3.76 0.64
CA ILE A 223 -2.29 -4.86 0.91
C ILE A 223 -3.70 -4.47 0.47
N ILE A 224 -4.16 -3.25 0.80
CA ILE A 224 -5.45 -2.74 0.35
C ILE A 224 -5.55 -2.76 -1.19
N GLY A 225 -4.51 -2.31 -1.90
CA GLY A 225 -4.48 -2.33 -3.36
C GLY A 225 -4.58 -3.75 -3.95
N ALA A 226 -3.83 -4.71 -3.38
CA ALA A 226 -3.92 -6.11 -3.77
C ALA A 226 -5.31 -6.73 -3.49
N MET A 227 -5.91 -6.40 -2.35
CA MET A 227 -7.26 -6.84 -2.01
C MET A 227 -8.32 -6.21 -2.92
N SER A 228 -8.13 -4.97 -3.37
CA SER A 228 -8.99 -4.32 -4.37
C SER A 228 -8.97 -5.08 -5.70
N ALA A 229 -7.78 -5.43 -6.20
CA ALA A 229 -7.63 -6.25 -7.41
C ALA A 229 -8.35 -7.62 -7.27
N LEU A 230 -8.22 -8.26 -6.11
CA LEU A 230 -8.93 -9.51 -5.82
C LEU A 230 -10.45 -9.34 -5.77
N GLN A 231 -10.96 -8.26 -5.16
CA GLN A 231 -12.40 -7.96 -5.16
C GLN A 231 -12.93 -7.71 -6.57
N ASN A 232 -12.15 -7.01 -7.42
CA ASN A 232 -12.50 -6.77 -8.81
C ASN A 232 -12.57 -8.11 -9.58
N TYR A 233 -11.58 -8.98 -9.41
CA TYR A 233 -11.61 -10.34 -9.97
C TYR A 233 -12.83 -11.15 -9.54
N LEU A 234 -13.16 -11.19 -8.25
CA LEU A 234 -14.34 -11.90 -7.75
C LEU A 234 -15.65 -11.29 -8.29
N THR A 235 -15.66 -9.98 -8.51
CA THR A 235 -16.79 -9.28 -9.12
C THR A 235 -16.97 -9.69 -10.58
N GLU A 236 -15.91 -9.74 -11.37
CA GLU A 236 -15.96 -10.23 -12.75
C GLU A 236 -16.30 -11.73 -12.82
N MET A 237 -15.82 -12.52 -11.85
CA MET A 237 -16.19 -13.93 -11.73
C MET A 237 -17.69 -14.10 -11.49
N ASN A 238 -18.29 -13.26 -10.64
CA ASN A 238 -19.74 -13.30 -10.42
C ASN A 238 -20.52 -12.88 -11.68
N LYS A 239 -20.11 -11.79 -12.35
CA LYS A 239 -20.76 -11.30 -13.58
C LYS A 239 -20.77 -12.33 -14.70
N THR A 240 -19.69 -13.11 -14.84
CA THR A 240 -19.58 -14.12 -15.90
C THR A 240 -20.46 -15.35 -15.64
N LEU A 241 -20.70 -15.73 -14.38
CA LEU A 241 -21.67 -16.78 -14.03
C LEU A 241 -23.12 -16.39 -14.36
N ASP A 242 -23.46 -15.10 -14.18
CA ASP A 242 -24.80 -14.58 -14.51
C ASP A 242 -25.09 -14.61 -16.03
N LYS A 243 -24.05 -14.45 -16.87
CA LYS A 243 -24.18 -14.56 -18.34
C LYS A 243 -24.42 -16.01 -18.78
N THR A 244 -23.68 -16.96 -18.23
CA THR A 244 -23.80 -18.39 -18.60
C THR A 244 -25.15 -18.99 -18.21
N THR A 245 -25.72 -18.58 -17.08
CA THR A 245 -27.07 -19.01 -16.64
C THR A 245 -28.19 -18.44 -17.51
N SER A 246 -28.01 -17.21 -18.01
CA SER A 246 -28.97 -16.57 -18.92
C SER A 246 -28.93 -17.19 -20.32
N SER A 247 -27.74 -17.56 -20.83
CA SER A 247 -27.61 -18.20 -22.15
C SER A 247 -28.15 -19.63 -22.17
N SER A 248 -27.90 -20.44 -21.12
CA SER A 248 -28.46 -21.80 -21.04
C SER A 248 -29.99 -21.83 -20.96
N SER A 249 -30.60 -20.80 -20.39
CA SER A 249 -32.06 -20.66 -20.31
C SER A 249 -32.69 -20.32 -21.68
N MET A 250 -31.98 -19.60 -22.55
CA MET A 250 -32.47 -19.26 -23.90
C MET A 250 -32.35 -20.43 -24.88
N ASP A 251 -31.29 -21.23 -24.79
CA ASP A 251 -31.11 -22.41 -25.65
C ASP A 251 -32.16 -23.49 -25.32
N ASN A 252 -32.44 -23.73 -24.03
CA ASN A 252 -33.55 -24.60 -23.62
C ASN A 252 -34.92 -24.13 -24.15
N LYS A 253 -35.16 -22.83 -24.22
CA LYS A 253 -36.43 -22.29 -24.74
C LYS A 253 -36.57 -22.50 -26.26
N LYS A 254 -35.47 -22.34 -27.02
CA LYS A 254 -35.46 -22.60 -28.46
C LYS A 254 -35.70 -24.08 -28.78
N ASP A 255 -35.12 -25.00 -28.01
CA ASP A 255 -35.35 -26.44 -28.21
C ASP A 255 -36.80 -26.84 -27.89
N VAL A 256 -37.40 -26.25 -26.85
CA VAL A 256 -38.82 -26.46 -26.52
C VAL A 256 -39.75 -25.87 -27.59
N ASP A 257 -39.44 -24.68 -28.10
CA ASP A 257 -40.22 -24.04 -29.17
C ASP A 257 -40.11 -24.85 -30.48
N LEU A 258 -38.93 -25.39 -30.82
CA LEU A 258 -38.74 -26.27 -31.99
C LEU A 258 -39.52 -27.59 -31.87
N LEU A 259 -39.58 -28.19 -30.67
CA LEU A 259 -40.34 -29.41 -30.41
C LEU A 259 -41.86 -29.18 -30.54
N ASN A 260 -42.36 -28.02 -30.09
CA ASN A 260 -43.77 -27.68 -30.23
C ASN A 260 -44.19 -27.41 -31.68
N THR A 261 -43.32 -26.81 -32.52
CA THR A 261 -43.60 -26.63 -33.96
C THR A 261 -43.58 -27.91 -34.79
N LYS A 262 -43.00 -29.01 -34.30
CA LYS A 262 -43.01 -30.30 -35.01
C LYS A 262 -44.23 -31.18 -34.68
N ASN A 263 -45.00 -30.80 -33.65
CA ASN A 263 -46.16 -31.55 -33.16
C ASN A 263 -47.50 -30.84 -33.47
N SER A 264 -47.51 -29.82 -34.32
CA SER A 264 -48.70 -29.18 -34.92
C SER A 264 -48.63 -29.28 -36.43
#